data_AF-A0A7D4TPN3-F1
#
_entry.id   AF-A0A7D4TPN3-F1
#
_cell.length_a   1.000
_cell.length_b   1.000
_cell.length_c   1.000
_cell.angle_alpha   90.00
_cell.angle_beta   90.00
_cell.angle_gamma   90.00
#
_symmetry.space_group_name_H-M   'P 1'
#
loop_
_entity.id
_entity.type
_entity.pdbx_description
1 polymer ?
#
loop_
_entity_poly.entity_id
_entity_poly.type
_entity_poly.pdbx_seq_one_letter_code
_entity_poly.pdbx_strand_id
1 'polypeptide(L)'
;MKKLHTLLLLGAVALTACQNKPTSPGENVKAITIKYTELGRKTLFKITCDNFETNFPKPLVMNVMSKPAMDSLMAVLSDMKRMDDEEPDVRAKIFITNKDNKTDTVCVGITTLKYQHSTYETPQKLLMMIQQ
;
A
#
# COMPACT_ATOMS: atom_id res chain seq x y z
N MET A 1 -32.56 -52.52 45.07
CA MET A 1 -32.79 -51.28 45.86
C MET A 1 -32.45 -50.08 44.98
N LYS A 2 -33.37 -49.10 44.97
CA LYS A 2 -33.27 -47.63 44.71
C LYS A 2 -32.13 -47.13 43.79
N LYS A 3 -32.47 -46.64 42.58
CA LYS A 3 -32.82 -45.25 42.15
C LYS A 3 -31.57 -44.51 41.60
N LEU A 4 -31.44 -44.25 40.30
CA LEU A 4 -32.15 -43.31 39.41
C LEU A 4 -31.55 -41.88 39.42
N HIS A 5 -30.73 -41.63 38.38
CA HIS A 5 -30.60 -40.43 37.54
C HIS A 5 -29.99 -39.11 38.06
N THR A 6 -28.74 -38.86 37.62
CA THR A 6 -28.17 -37.53 37.42
C THR A 6 -28.39 -37.12 35.96
N LEU A 7 -29.44 -36.34 35.68
CA LEU A 7 -29.67 -35.71 34.37
C LEU A 7 -28.84 -34.41 34.32
N LEU A 8 -27.68 -34.43 33.65
CA LEU A 8 -26.99 -33.21 33.24
C LEU A 8 -27.53 -32.83 31.84
N LEU A 9 -28.36 -31.80 31.77
CA LEU A 9 -28.95 -31.34 30.52
C LEU A 9 -27.97 -30.47 29.73
N LEU A 10 -27.93 -30.76 28.43
CA LEU A 10 -27.22 -30.11 27.33
C LEU A 10 -27.25 -28.57 27.35
N GLY A 11 -26.14 -27.99 26.88
CA GLY A 11 -26.07 -26.60 26.45
C GLY A 11 -24.80 -26.27 25.68
N ALA A 12 -24.36 -27.11 24.75
CA ALA A 12 -23.26 -26.77 23.85
C ALA A 12 -23.78 -25.90 22.70
N VAL A 13 -23.83 -24.59 22.91
CA VAL A 13 -24.03 -23.61 21.84
C VAL A 13 -22.71 -23.55 21.06
N ALA A 14 -22.60 -24.33 19.99
CA ALA A 14 -21.52 -24.21 19.03
C ALA A 14 -21.70 -22.90 18.25
N LEU A 15 -21.17 -21.80 18.80
CA LEU A 15 -20.94 -20.57 18.06
C LEU A 15 -19.84 -20.86 17.03
N THR A 16 -20.23 -21.27 15.83
CA THR A 16 -19.35 -21.18 14.66
C THR A 16 -19.16 -19.70 14.36
N ALA A 17 -18.18 -19.09 15.02
CA ALA A 17 -17.68 -17.79 14.61
C ALA A 17 -17.14 -17.94 13.19
N CYS A 18 -17.87 -17.39 12.20
CA CYS A 18 -17.31 -17.10 10.89
C CYS A 18 -16.13 -16.16 11.12
N GLN A 19 -14.92 -16.73 11.20
CA GLN A 19 -13.69 -15.95 11.17
C GLN A 19 -13.65 -15.31 9.78
N ASN A 20 -14.07 -14.04 9.69
CA ASN A 20 -13.80 -13.22 8.52
C ASN A 20 -12.29 -13.24 8.34
N LYS A 21 -11.82 -14.02 7.36
CA LYS A 21 -10.40 -14.13 7.05
C LYS A 21 -9.93 -12.70 6.78
N PRO A 22 -8.88 -12.22 7.47
CA PRO A 22 -8.40 -10.85 7.25
C PRO A 22 -8.12 -10.66 5.76
N THR A 23 -8.84 -9.73 5.14
CA THR A 23 -8.61 -9.32 3.75
C THR A 23 -7.18 -8.83 3.63
N SER A 24 -6.41 -9.36 2.67
CA SER A 24 -5.02 -8.92 2.52
C SER A 24 -4.99 -7.45 2.05
N PRO A 25 -4.03 -6.62 2.49
CA PRO A 25 -3.98 -5.20 2.10
C PRO A 25 -3.97 -4.97 0.58
N GLY A 26 -3.47 -5.92 -0.20
CA GLY A 26 -3.47 -5.90 -1.67
C GLY A 26 -4.58 -6.73 -2.33
N GLU A 27 -5.60 -7.20 -1.61
CA GLU A 27 -6.63 -8.09 -2.17
C GLU A 27 -7.41 -7.45 -3.32
N ASN A 28 -7.58 -6.14 -3.31
CA ASN A 28 -8.28 -5.38 -4.36
C ASN A 28 -7.38 -4.86 -5.47
N VAL A 29 -6.07 -5.11 -5.39
CA VAL A 29 -5.10 -4.64 -6.37
C VAL A 29 -4.95 -5.64 -7.51
N LYS A 30 -5.00 -5.13 -8.75
CA LYS A 30 -4.82 -5.90 -9.99
C LYS A 30 -3.39 -5.82 -10.50
N ALA A 31 -2.79 -4.62 -10.48
CA ALA A 31 -1.43 -4.40 -10.95
C ALA A 31 -0.84 -3.14 -10.30
N ILE A 32 0.47 -3.11 -10.14
CA ILE A 32 1.20 -1.92 -9.70
C ILE A 32 2.33 -1.63 -10.69
N THR A 33 2.40 -0.40 -11.16
CA THR A 33 3.49 0.10 -12.00
C THR A 33 4.18 1.24 -11.28
N ILE A 34 5.50 1.21 -11.19
CA ILE A 34 6.31 2.26 -10.59
C ILE A 34 7.13 2.92 -11.70
N LYS A 35 6.98 4.23 -11.85
CA LYS A 35 7.88 5.05 -12.66
C LYS A 35 8.79 5.83 -11.74
N TYR A 36 10.10 5.76 -11.93
CA TYR A 36 11.04 6.40 -11.02
C TYR A 36 12.30 6.92 -11.72
N THR A 37 12.98 7.84 -11.04
CA THR A 37 14.35 8.25 -11.34
C THR A 37 15.26 7.83 -10.19
N GLU A 38 16.56 7.93 -10.38
CA GLU A 38 17.52 7.85 -9.28
C GLU A 38 17.12 8.82 -8.14
N LEU A 39 16.92 8.28 -6.93
CA LEU A 39 16.47 9.06 -5.78
C LEU A 39 17.47 10.18 -5.41
N GLY A 40 18.77 9.96 -5.60
CA GLY A 40 19.82 10.92 -5.30
C GLY A 40 20.03 12.02 -6.36
N ARG A 41 19.28 11.98 -7.46
CA ARG A 41 19.45 12.92 -8.57
C ARG A 41 19.03 14.34 -8.16
N LYS A 42 19.97 15.26 -8.06
CA LYS A 42 19.68 16.68 -7.81
C LYS A 42 18.93 17.30 -9.00
N THR A 43 17.92 18.12 -8.70
CA THR A 43 17.19 18.95 -9.66
C THR A 43 17.34 20.42 -9.27
N LEU A 44 17.27 21.34 -10.24
CA LEU A 44 17.37 22.78 -9.99
C LEU A 44 16.13 23.35 -9.29
N PHE A 45 15.04 22.60 -9.31
CA PHE A 45 13.76 22.93 -8.71
C PHE A 45 13.06 21.65 -8.25
N LYS A 46 12.02 21.84 -7.43
CA LYS A 46 11.18 20.77 -6.90
C LYS A 46 10.31 20.16 -8.01
N ILE A 47 10.34 18.85 -8.13
CA ILE A 47 9.48 18.12 -9.06
C ILE A 47 8.15 17.84 -8.34
N THR A 48 7.05 18.21 -8.97
CA THR A 48 5.70 17.97 -8.46
C THR A 48 5.16 16.67 -9.07
N CYS A 49 4.02 16.20 -8.58
CA CYS A 49 3.42 15.00 -9.16
C CYS A 49 2.93 15.21 -10.62
N ASP A 50 2.51 16.44 -10.94
CA ASP A 50 1.94 16.79 -12.24
C ASP A 50 3.00 16.97 -13.32
N ASN A 51 4.18 17.48 -12.94
CA ASN A 51 5.26 17.76 -13.88
C ASN A 51 6.32 16.64 -13.95
N PHE A 52 6.13 15.53 -13.24
CA PHE A 52 7.09 14.44 -13.19
C PHE A 52 7.45 13.91 -14.58
N GLU A 53 6.47 13.56 -15.40
CA GLU A 53 6.68 13.00 -16.75
C GLU A 53 7.33 14.01 -17.71
N THR A 54 7.04 15.30 -17.55
CA THR A 54 7.66 16.36 -18.34
C THR A 54 9.14 16.52 -18.02
N ASN A 55 9.50 16.38 -16.74
CA ASN A 55 10.89 16.51 -16.27
C ASN A 55 11.71 15.23 -16.43
N PHE A 56 11.04 14.07 -16.40
CA PHE A 56 11.65 12.76 -16.58
C PHE A 56 10.92 12.02 -17.72
N PRO A 57 11.18 12.40 -18.99
CA PRO A 57 10.48 11.82 -20.15
C PRO A 57 10.84 10.35 -20.41
N LYS A 58 11.91 9.85 -19.79
CA LYS A 58 12.38 8.46 -19.87
C LYS A 58 12.65 7.92 -18.45
N PRO A 59 11.61 7.77 -17.61
CA PRO A 59 11.80 7.23 -16.28
C PRO A 59 12.08 5.73 -16.36
N LEU A 60 12.73 5.18 -15.35
CA LEU A 60 12.79 3.75 -15.16
C LEU A 60 11.38 3.26 -14.81
N VAL A 61 11.02 2.06 -15.30
CA VAL A 61 9.68 1.49 -15.12
C VAL A 61 9.82 0.09 -14.53
N MET A 62 9.18 -0.13 -13.38
CA MET A 62 9.08 -1.41 -12.72
C MET A 62 7.61 -1.84 -12.63
N ASN A 63 7.29 -3.06 -13.07
CA ASN A 63 5.96 -3.63 -12.92
C ASN A 63 5.98 -4.68 -11.81
N VAL A 64 5.16 -4.48 -10.78
CA VAL A 64 5.02 -5.42 -9.66
C VAL A 64 3.83 -6.33 -9.97
N MET A 65 4.13 -7.52 -10.48
CA MET A 65 3.11 -8.49 -10.92
C MET A 65 2.82 -9.59 -9.91
N SER A 66 3.72 -9.85 -8.96
CA SER A 66 3.54 -10.93 -7.98
C SER A 66 2.64 -10.46 -6.84
N LYS A 67 1.67 -11.29 -6.46
CA LYS A 67 0.77 -11.01 -5.33
C LYS A 67 1.52 -10.72 -4.02
N PRO A 68 2.57 -11.49 -3.62
CA PRO A 68 3.31 -11.19 -2.40
C PRO A 68 3.99 -9.81 -2.41
N ALA A 69 4.53 -9.38 -3.55
CA ALA A 69 5.15 -8.07 -3.66
C ALA A 69 4.10 -6.94 -3.65
N MET A 70 2.96 -7.13 -4.31
CA MET A 70 1.84 -6.19 -4.22
C MET A 70 1.30 -6.08 -2.79
N ASP A 71 1.05 -7.20 -2.11
CA ASP A 71 0.60 -7.20 -0.71
C ASP A 71 1.64 -6.52 0.20
N SER A 72 2.94 -6.74 -0.03
CA SER A 72 4.02 -6.09 0.73
C SER A 72 4.06 -4.58 0.52
N LEU A 73 3.90 -4.11 -0.73
CA LEU A 73 3.87 -2.68 -1.04
C LEU A 73 2.62 -2.04 -0.43
N MET A 74 1.46 -2.66 -0.56
CA MET A 74 0.21 -2.15 0.03
C MET A 74 0.26 -2.11 1.55
N ALA A 75 0.90 -3.09 2.20
CA ALA A 75 1.11 -3.06 3.65
C ALA A 75 1.98 -1.88 4.09
N VAL A 76 3.02 -1.54 3.32
CA VAL A 76 3.84 -0.34 3.58
C VAL A 76 3.01 0.93 3.43
N LEU A 77 2.15 1.01 2.40
CA LEU A 77 1.28 2.17 2.19
C LEU A 77 0.18 2.31 3.25
N SER A 78 -0.31 1.20 3.81
CA SER A 78 -1.34 1.24 4.86
C SER A 78 -0.82 1.72 6.22
N ASP A 79 0.49 1.58 6.47
CA ASP A 79 1.13 1.90 7.77
C ASP A 79 1.87 3.25 7.74
N MET A 80 1.57 4.09 6.74
CA MET A 80 2.22 5.38 6.57
C MET A 80 1.80 6.38 7.63
N LYS A 81 2.78 7.09 8.18
CA LYS A 81 2.55 8.16 9.15
C LYS A 81 2.14 9.43 8.43
N ARG A 82 0.92 9.91 8.69
CA ARG A 82 0.43 11.19 8.18
C ARG A 82 1.24 12.34 8.80
N MET A 83 1.44 13.39 8.01
CA MET A 83 2.13 14.61 8.43
C MET A 83 1.42 15.85 7.88
N ASP A 84 1.91 17.03 8.24
CA ASP A 84 1.41 18.30 7.73
C ASP A 84 1.53 18.36 6.21
N ASP A 85 0.70 19.21 5.58
CA ASP A 85 0.65 19.30 4.13
C ASP A 85 1.93 19.93 3.57
N GLU A 86 2.83 19.07 3.11
CA GLU A 86 4.03 19.43 2.39
C GLU A 86 4.04 18.75 1.02
N GLU A 87 4.24 19.52 -0.05
CA GLU A 87 4.42 18.94 -1.37
C GLU A 87 5.66 18.03 -1.40
N PRO A 88 5.64 16.87 -2.06
CA PRO A 88 6.84 16.07 -2.25
C PRO A 88 7.72 16.64 -3.37
N ASP A 89 9.03 16.47 -3.26
CA ASP A 89 9.95 16.56 -4.40
C ASP A 89 10.01 15.19 -5.09
N VAL A 90 9.13 14.99 -6.07
CA VAL A 90 8.76 13.68 -6.61
C VAL A 90 9.92 13.03 -7.36
N ARG A 91 10.30 11.84 -6.92
CA ARG A 91 11.31 10.95 -7.53
C ARG A 91 10.72 9.66 -8.08
N ALA A 92 9.52 9.31 -7.66
CA ALA A 92 8.76 8.20 -8.23
C ALA A 92 7.26 8.44 -8.21
N LYS A 93 6.55 7.83 -9.16
CA LYS A 93 5.09 7.71 -9.19
C LYS A 93 4.72 6.23 -9.19
N ILE A 94 3.90 5.83 -8.21
CA ILE A 94 3.36 4.48 -8.10
C ILE A 94 1.91 4.53 -8.58
N PHE A 95 1.60 3.76 -9.61
CA PHE A 95 0.26 3.60 -10.16
C PHE A 95 -0.31 2.28 -9.66
N ILE A 96 -1.32 2.35 -8.80
CA ILE A 96 -1.99 1.19 -8.21
C ILE A 96 -3.30 1.01 -8.95
N THR A 97 -3.36 0.02 -9.84
CA THR A 97 -4.59 -0.30 -10.57
C THR A 97 -5.38 -1.33 -9.78
N ASN A 98 -6.58 -0.95 -9.36
CA ASN A 98 -7.50 -1.81 -8.64
C ASN A 98 -8.28 -2.74 -9.59
N LYS A 99 -8.94 -3.76 -9.03
CA LYS A 99 -9.75 -4.72 -9.80
C LYS A 99 -10.93 -4.07 -10.55
N ASP A 100 -11.43 -2.93 -10.05
CA ASP A 100 -12.45 -2.11 -10.71
C ASP A 100 -11.87 -1.19 -11.82
N ASN A 101 -10.57 -1.32 -12.11
CA ASN A 101 -9.79 -0.50 -13.04
C ASN A 101 -9.65 0.98 -12.65
N LYS A 102 -9.96 1.36 -11.41
CA LYS A 102 -9.52 2.66 -10.90
C LYS A 102 -8.02 2.62 -10.61
N THR A 103 -7.34 3.72 -10.92
CA THR A 103 -5.92 3.86 -10.65
C THR A 103 -5.69 4.92 -9.60
N ASP A 104 -5.14 4.52 -8.45
CA ASP A 104 -4.62 5.45 -7.47
C ASP A 104 -3.16 5.78 -7.80
N THR A 105 -2.77 7.03 -7.52
CA THR A 105 -1.39 7.49 -7.74
C THR A 105 -0.76 7.88 -6.41
N VAL A 106 0.43 7.33 -6.14
CA VAL A 106 1.31 7.76 -5.05
C VAL A 106 2.45 8.57 -5.64
N CYS A 107 2.66 9.78 -5.15
CA CYS A 107 3.74 10.66 -5.59
C CYS A 107 4.83 10.65 -4.50
N VAL A 108 5.96 10.02 -4.77
CA VAL A 108 6.97 9.70 -3.76
C VAL A 108 8.17 10.62 -3.90
N GLY A 109 8.43 11.45 -2.90
CA GLY A 109 9.71 12.11 -2.68
C GLY A 109 10.55 11.36 -1.65
N ILE A 110 11.77 11.86 -1.38
CA ILE A 110 12.71 11.19 -0.46
C ILE A 110 12.19 11.23 0.98
N THR A 111 11.64 12.36 1.41
CA THR A 111 11.19 12.59 2.80
C THR A 111 9.68 12.52 2.94
N THR A 112 8.96 13.00 1.93
CA THR A 112 7.50 13.09 1.93
C THR A 112 6.92 12.44 0.68
N LEU A 113 5.70 11.93 0.81
CA LEU A 113 4.90 11.43 -0.30
C LEU A 113 3.46 11.94 -0.20
N LYS A 114 2.77 11.97 -1.33
CA LYS A 114 1.33 12.24 -1.42
C LYS A 114 0.57 11.01 -1.89
N TYR A 115 -0.52 10.72 -1.19
CA TYR A 115 -1.47 9.65 -1.52
C TYR A 115 -2.88 10.05 -1.08
N GLN A 116 -3.88 9.85 -1.95
CA GLN A 116 -5.29 10.14 -1.64
C GLN A 116 -5.52 11.54 -1.00
N HIS A 117 -4.89 12.57 -1.55
CA HIS A 117 -4.96 13.98 -1.08
C HIS A 117 -4.37 14.23 0.31
N SER A 118 -3.63 13.28 0.87
CA SER A 118 -2.93 13.45 2.16
C SER A 118 -1.42 13.32 1.97
N THR A 119 -0.67 13.98 2.86
CA THR A 119 0.79 13.93 2.90
C THR A 119 1.24 12.98 4.01
N TYR A 120 2.23 12.17 3.70
CA TYR A 120 2.79 11.17 4.59
C TYR A 120 4.31 11.24 4.58
N GLU A 121 4.91 10.78 5.68
CA GLU A 121 6.34 10.51 5.74
C GLU A 121 6.65 9.37 4.76
N THR A 122 7.66 9.55 3.91
CA THR A 122 8.05 8.48 2.98
C THR A 122 8.70 7.33 3.76
N PRO A 123 8.11 6.12 3.77
CA PRO A 123 8.71 5.00 4.47
C PRO A 123 10.04 4.60 3.82
N GLN A 124 11.11 4.44 4.60
CA GLN A 124 12.40 3.99 4.06
C GLN A 124 12.28 2.65 3.32
N LYS A 125 11.43 1.75 3.83
CA LYS A 125 11.13 0.46 3.18
C LYS A 125 10.55 0.63 1.77
N LEU A 126 9.76 1.68 1.53
CA LEU A 126 9.23 1.99 0.21
C LEU A 126 10.36 2.41 -0.74
N LEU A 127 11.27 3.27 -0.28
CA LEU A 127 12.42 3.70 -1.09
C LEU A 127 13.30 2.50 -1.49
N MET A 128 13.56 1.59 -0.55
CA MET A 128 14.31 0.37 -0.82
C MET A 128 13.62 -0.53 -1.86
N MET A 129 12.29 -0.62 -1.85
CA MET A 129 11.54 -1.38 -2.85
C MET A 129 11.62 -0.75 -4.25
N ILE A 130 11.71 0.57 -4.35
CA ILE A 130 11.79 1.30 -5.63
C ILE A 130 13.19 1.24 -6.26
N GLN A 131 14.24 1.09 -5.43
CA GLN A 131 15.63 1.10 -5.89
C GLN A 131 16.19 -0.28 -6.27
N GLN A 132 15.45 -1.37 -6.06
CA GLN A 132 15.82 -2.72 -6.48
C GLN A 132 15.59 -2.92 -7.98
#